data_AF-A0A1X7N4N5-F1
#
_entry.id   AF-A0A1X7N4N5-F1
#
_cell.length_a   1.000
_cell.length_b   1.000
_cell.length_c   1.000
_cell.angle_alpha   90.00
_cell.angle_beta   90.00
_cell.angle_gamma   90.00
#
_symmetry.space_group_name_H-M   'P 1'
#
loop_
_entity.id
_entity.type
_entity.pdbx_description
1 polymer ?
#
loop_
_entity_poly.entity_id
_entity_poly.type
_entity_poly.pdbx_seq_one_letter_code
_entity_poly.pdbx_strand_id
1 'polypeptide(L)' 'MAKTHPLGFRIERHLKEALVRAAKDDHRSVSSLTEILIEKWLKEKGYIGEELKEKVS' A
#
# COMPACT_ATOMS: atom_id res chain seq x y z
N MET A 1 -2.61 -12.87 -14.85
CA MET A 1 -2.87 -12.27 -13.53
C MET A 1 -1.78 -12.75 -12.59
N ALA A 2 -0.82 -11.88 -12.26
CA ALA A 2 0.27 -12.20 -11.34
C ALA A 2 -0.30 -12.66 -9.99
N LYS A 3 0.38 -13.59 -9.30
CA LYS A 3 0.02 -14.07 -7.96
C LYS A 3 0.03 -12.88 -6.98
N THR A 4 -1.12 -12.24 -6.80
CA THR A 4 -1.28 -11.19 -5.80
C THR A 4 -1.41 -11.85 -4.42
N HIS A 5 -0.63 -11.39 -3.45
CA HIS A 5 -0.69 -11.87 -2.07
C HIS A 5 -1.64 -10.93 -1.31
N PRO A 6 -2.89 -11.34 -1.01
CA PRO A 6 -3.87 -10.45 -0.41
C PRO A 6 -3.48 -10.05 1.01
N LEU A 7 -3.57 -8.76 1.31
CA LEU A 7 -3.31 -8.20 2.63
C LEU A 7 -4.60 -7.62 3.22
N GLY A 8 -5.05 -8.17 4.34
CA GLY A 8 -6.27 -7.74 5.03
C GLY A 8 -5.96 -7.04 6.35
N PHE A 9 -6.53 -5.85 6.55
CA PHE A 9 -6.38 -5.08 7.79
C PHE A 9 -7.71 -4.88 8.51
N ARG A 10 -7.66 -4.87 9.84
CA ARG A 10 -8.70 -4.27 10.67
C ARG A 10 -8.19 -2.90 11.10
N ILE A 11 -8.92 -1.86 10.73
CA ILE A 11 -8.58 -0.48 11.07
C ILE A 11 -9.78 0.21 11.69
N GLU A 12 -9.50 1.23 12.50
CA GLU A 12 -10.52 2.10 13.06
C GLU A 12 -11.35 2.78 11.97
N ARG A 13 -12.63 3.05 12.27
CA ARG A 13 -13.57 3.63 11.30
C ARG A 13 -13.08 4.98 10.77
N HIS A 14 -12.62 5.87 11.65
CA HIS A 14 -12.16 7.20 11.27
C HIS A 14 -10.96 7.14 10.30
N LEU A 15 -10.07 6.17 10.49
CA LEU A 15 -8.92 5.97 9.62
C LEU A 15 -9.37 5.50 8.23
N LYS A 16 -10.34 4.58 8.16
CA LYS A 16 -10.92 4.13 6.89
C LYS A 16 -11.55 5.30 6.13
N GLU A 17 -12.29 6.16 6.81
CA GLU A 17 -12.94 7.32 6.18
C GLU A 17 -11.93 8.32 5.63
N ALA A 18 -10.87 8.63 6.40
CA ALA A 18 -9.79 9.49 5.95
C ALA A 18 -9.10 8.91 4.70
N LEU A 19 -8.82 7.60 4.71
CA LEU A 19 -8.19 6.91 3.60
C LEU A 19 -9.05 6.92 2.32
N VAL A 20 -10.38 6.73 2.46
CA VAL A 20 -11.32 6.82 1.33
C VAL A 20 -11.34 8.22 0.73
N ARG A 21 -11.32 9.27 1.56
CA ARG A 21 -11.27 10.66 1.10
C ARG A 21 -9.96 10.96 0.36
N ALA A 22 -8.82 10.59 0.95
CA ALA A 22 -7.51 10.78 0.35
C ALA A 22 -7.39 10.04 -1.00
N ALA A 23 -7.89 8.81 -1.09
CA ALA A 23 -7.88 8.05 -2.34
C ALA A 23 -8.72 8.73 -3.43
N LYS A 24 -9.88 9.27 -3.06
CA LYS A 24 -10.75 10.01 -4.00
C LYS A 24 -10.05 11.27 -4.52
N ASP A 25 -9.42 12.05 -3.64
CA ASP A 25 -8.73 13.28 -4.01
C ASP A 25 -7.51 13.01 -4.92
N ASP A 26 -6.83 11.88 -4.73
CA ASP A 26 -5.72 11.43 -5.59
C ASP A 26 -6.18 10.67 -6.85
N HIS A 27 -7.48 10.59 -7.12
CA HIS A 27 -8.07 9.85 -8.25
C HIS A 27 -7.67 8.36 -8.32
N ARG A 28 -7.52 7.71 -7.16
CA ARG A 28 -7.11 6.28 -7.03
C ARG A 28 -8.13 5.47 -6.24
N SER A 29 -7.98 4.15 -6.32
CA SER A 29 -8.65 3.24 -5.39
C SER A 29 -7.94 3.27 -4.02
N VAL A 30 -8.68 2.94 -2.96
CA VAL A 30 -8.13 2.81 -1.60
C VAL A 30 -6.97 1.81 -1.57
N SER A 31 -7.12 0.67 -2.24
CA SER A 31 -6.07 -0.35 -2.30
C SER A 31 -4.80 0.17 -2.97
N SER A 32 -4.93 0.89 -4.10
CA SER A 32 -3.76 1.45 -4.81
C SER A 32 -3.05 2.53 -3.99
N LEU A 33 -3.81 3.43 -3.35
CA LEU A 33 -3.20 4.43 -2.45
C LEU A 33 -2.50 3.76 -1.28
N THR A 34 -3.12 2.74 -0.67
CA THR A 34 -2.56 2.00 0.46
C THR A 34 -1.25 1.31 0.08
N GLU A 35 -1.19 0.69 -1.09
CA GLU A 35 0.02 0.06 -1.61
C GLU A 35 1.17 1.07 -1.75
N ILE A 36 0.90 2.25 -2.32
CA ILE A 36 1.88 3.34 -2.47
C ILE A 36 2.38 3.81 -1.11
N LEU A 37 1.48 4.02 -0.15
CA LEU A 37 1.84 4.48 1.19
C LEU A 37 2.72 3.45 1.92
N ILE A 38 2.36 2.16 1.83
CA ILE A 38 3.14 1.07 2.41
C ILE A 38 4.51 0.98 1.75
N GLU A 39 4.57 0.96 0.42
CA GLU A 39 5.82 0.85 -0.32
C GLU A 39 6.75 2.02 -0.03
N LYS A 40 6.20 3.25 -0.03
CA LYS A 40 6.96 4.47 0.29
C LYS A 40 7.53 4.37 1.70
N TRP A 41 6.71 4.06 2.69
CA TRP A 41 7.15 3.95 4.08
C TRP A 41 8.23 2.87 4.25
N LEU A 42 8.05 1.70 3.64
CA LEU A 42 9.01 0.62 3.70
C LEU A 42 10.34 0.98 3.03
N LYS A 43 10.32 1.67 1.87
CA LYS A 43 11.53 2.19 1.22
C LYS A 43 12.23 3.23 2.09
N GLU A 44 11.50 4.20 2.63
CA GLU A 44 12.06 5.25 3.51
C GLU A 44 12.72 4.67 4.77
N LYS A 45 12.25 3.50 5.23
CA LYS A 45 12.83 2.77 6.36
C LYS A 45 13.90 1.75 5.98
N GLY A 46 14.20 1.59 4.69
CA GLY A 46 15.20 0.64 4.19
C GLY A 46 14.73 -0.82 4.17
N TYR A 47 13.43 -1.09 4.36
CA TYR A 47 12.88 -2.45 4.30
C TYR A 47 12.66 -2.95 2.87
N ILE A 48 12.58 -2.05 1.88
CA ILE A 48 12.56 -2.40 0.46
C ILE A 48 13.85 -1.86 -0.16
N GLY A 49 14.80 -2.75 -0.47
CA GLY A 49 16.03 -2.50 -1.23
C GLY A 49 16.09 -3.33 -2.51
N GLU A 50 17.18 -3.23 -3.27
CA GLU A 50 17.38 -3.99 -4.54
C GLU A 50 17.22 -5.50 -4.36
N GLU A 51 17.63 -6.04 -3.21
CA GLU A 51 17.60 -7.48 -2.90
C GLU A 51 16.19 -8.10 -2.83
N LEU A 52 15.16 -7.30 -2.55
CA LEU A 52 13.76 -7.77 -2.53
C LEU A 52 13.09 -7.70 -3.90
N LYS A 53 13.65 -6.96 -4.86
CA LYS A 53 13.14 -6.94 -6.24
C LYS A 53 13.47 -8.23 -6.98
N GLU A 54 14.64 -8.83 -6.72
CA GLU A 54 15.06 -10.09 -7.35
C GLU A 54 14.26 -11.30 -6.86
N LYS A 55 13.82 -11.32 -5.60
CA LYS A 55 13.06 -12.45 -5.03
C LYS A 55 11.58 -12.50 -5.45
N VAL A 56 11.10 -11.47 -6.15
CA VAL A 56 9.70 -11.36 -6.63
C VAL A 56 9.60 -11.62 -8.14
N SER A 57 10.74 -11.73 -8.84
CA SER A 57 10.79 -11.94 -10.29
C SER A 57 10.76 -13.40 -10.71
#